data_AF-A0A4C1SKZ2-F1
#
_entry.id   AF-A0A4C1SKZ2-F1
#
_cell.length_a   1.000
_cell.length_b   1.000
_cell.length_c   1.000
_cell.angle_alpha   90.00
_cell.angle_beta   90.00
_cell.angle_gamma   90.00
#
_symmetry.space_group_name_H-M   'P 1'
#
loop_
_entity.id
_entity.type
_entity.pdbx_description
1 polymer ?
#
loop_
_entity_poly.entity_id
_entity_poly.type
_entity_poly.pdbx_seq_one_letter_code
_entity_poly.pdbx_strand_id
1 'polypeptide(L)'
;MKLRFPHLPCLQVGQEHKHTYLPLEVCHIVAGQRCIKKLTDMQTSTMIKATARLAPDREREINNLVKRADFNNDRTYRNSVYNFKFHDGSKRSSTSASKTNMVVEFPA
;
A
#
# COMPACT_ATOMS: atom_id res chain seq x y z
N MET A 1 19.84 -24.98 22.59
CA MET A 1 19.55 -24.85 21.14
C MET A 1 20.88 -24.64 20.42
N LYS A 2 21.21 -25.42 19.39
CA LYS A 2 22.49 -25.33 18.67
C LYS A 2 22.24 -24.70 17.30
N LEU A 3 23.05 -23.71 16.92
CA LEU A 3 22.98 -23.09 15.59
C LEU A 3 23.35 -24.11 14.51
N ARG A 4 22.60 -24.14 13.42
CA ARG A 4 22.85 -25.05 12.27
C ARG A 4 23.89 -24.48 11.32
N PHE A 5 24.04 -23.16 11.26
CA PHE A 5 24.91 -22.45 10.34
C PHE A 5 25.87 -21.50 11.09
N PRO A 6 26.84 -22.05 11.83
CA PRO A 6 27.75 -21.25 12.66
C PRO A 6 28.73 -20.38 11.85
N HIS A 7 28.84 -20.61 10.54
CA HIS A 7 29.73 -19.85 9.64
C HIS A 7 29.09 -18.56 9.10
N LEU A 8 27.80 -18.34 9.35
CA LEU A 8 27.11 -17.14 8.89
C LEU A 8 27.36 -15.96 9.84
N PRO A 9 27.42 -14.71 9.32
CA PRO A 9 27.57 -13.53 10.16
C PRO A 9 26.36 -13.31 11.06
N CYS A 10 26.58 -12.69 12.21
CA CYS A 10 25.50 -12.22 13.08
C CYS A 10 25.03 -10.81 12.65
N LEU A 11 23.76 -10.51 12.88
CA LEU A 11 23.19 -9.18 12.73
C LEU A 11 23.47 -8.35 13.98
N GLN A 12 24.13 -7.20 13.81
CA GLN A 12 24.20 -6.19 14.86
C GLN A 12 22.91 -5.38 14.86
N VAL A 13 22.26 -5.29 16.02
CA VAL A 13 20.98 -4.60 16.16
C VAL A 13 21.02 -3.58 17.30
N GLY A 14 20.17 -2.57 17.23
CA GLY A 14 20.06 -1.51 18.23
C GLY A 14 21.03 -0.36 17.99
N GLN A 15 21.47 0.27 19.08
CA GLN A 15 22.41 1.39 19.01
C GLN A 15 23.81 0.89 18.63
N GLU A 16 24.51 1.62 17.75
CA GLU A 16 25.84 1.24 17.27
C GLU A 16 26.86 1.05 18.42
N HIS A 17 26.76 1.86 19.47
CA HIS A 17 27.59 1.78 20.67
C HIS A 17 27.26 0.58 21.58
N LYS A 18 26.15 -0.12 21.34
CA LYS A 18 25.78 -1.33 22.08
C LYS A 18 26.02 -2.55 21.22
N HIS A 19 26.90 -3.42 21.69
CA HIS A 19 27.23 -4.68 21.05
C HIS A 19 26.16 -5.75 21.29
N THR A 20 25.03 -5.66 20.58
CA THR A 20 24.00 -6.71 20.56
C THR A 20 24.03 -7.43 19.22
N TYR A 21 24.39 -8.71 19.23
CA TYR A 21 24.50 -9.55 18.04
C TYR A 21 23.48 -10.68 18.06
N LEU A 22 22.73 -10.82 16.97
CA LEU A 22 21.74 -11.87 16.80
C LEU A 22 22.13 -12.78 15.64
N PRO A 23 22.17 -14.11 15.82
CA PRO A 23 22.32 -15.04 14.72
C PRO A 23 21.20 -14.89 13.69
N LEU A 24 21.51 -15.06 12.40
CA LEU A 24 20.51 -14.96 11.32
C LEU A 24 19.37 -15.97 11.49
N GLU A 25 19.65 -17.15 12.04
CA GLU A 25 18.66 -18.23 12.23
C GLU A 25 17.51 -17.88 13.18
N VAL A 26 17.73 -16.93 14.10
CA VAL A 26 16.71 -16.52 15.08
C VAL A 26 16.00 -15.23 14.68
N CYS A 27 16.38 -14.63 13.55
CA CYS A 27 15.84 -13.36 13.08
C CYS A 27 14.78 -13.57 11.99
N HIS A 28 13.72 -12.77 12.05
CA HIS A 28 12.69 -12.70 11.01
C HIS A 28 12.50 -11.26 10.57
N ILE A 29 12.20 -11.06 9.29
CA ILE A 29 11.87 -9.72 8.77
C ILE A 29 10.48 -9.35 9.29
N VAL A 30 10.38 -8.20 9.94
CA VAL A 30 9.10 -7.71 10.47
C VAL A 30 8.19 -7.32 9.30
N ALA A 31 6.92 -7.72 9.36
CA ALA A 31 5.93 -7.40 8.34
C ALA A 31 5.64 -5.89 8.29
N GLY A 32 5.20 -5.39 7.12
CA GLY A 32 4.82 -3.99 6.92
C GLY A 32 5.99 -3.04 6.68
N GLN A 33 7.23 -3.53 6.58
CA GLN A 33 8.37 -2.70 6.19
C GLN A 33 8.30 -2.33 4.70
N ARG A 34 8.30 -1.03 4.40
CA ARG A 34 8.38 -0.51 3.02
C ARG A 34 9.81 -0.65 2.48
N CYS A 35 9.96 -1.21 1.28
CA CYS A 35 11.23 -1.16 0.57
C CYS A 35 11.50 0.28 0.04
N ILE A 36 12.58 0.90 0.49
CA ILE A 36 12.99 2.27 0.08
C ILE A 36 13.97 2.23 -1.10
N LYS A 37 14.75 1.15 -1.20
CA LYS A 37 15.76 1.00 -2.25
C LYS A 37 15.10 0.84 -3.62
N LYS A 38 15.78 1.31 -4.66
CA LYS A 38 15.34 1.12 -6.05
C LYS A 38 15.25 -0.38 -6.36
N LEU A 39 14.12 -0.78 -6.94
CA LEU A 39 13.92 -2.15 -7.40
C LEU A 39 14.81 -2.45 -8.62
N THR A 40 15.19 -3.70 -8.79
CA THR A 40 15.88 -4.14 -10.02
C THR A 40 14.94 -4.07 -11.22
N ASP A 41 15.47 -4.07 -12.45
CA ASP A 41 14.64 -3.97 -13.66
C ASP A 41 13.66 -5.14 -13.77
N MET A 42 14.08 -6.35 -13.37
CA MET A 42 13.22 -7.52 -13.31
C MET A 42 12.11 -7.37 -12.26
N GLN A 43 12.43 -6.90 -11.05
CA GLN A 43 11.43 -6.66 -10.00
C GLN A 43 10.44 -5.56 -10.41
N THR A 44 10.94 -4.51 -11.06
CA THR A 44 10.12 -3.40 -11.58
C THR A 44 9.17 -3.90 -12.66
N SER A 45 9.64 -4.72 -13.61
CA SER A 45 8.82 -5.35 -14.64
C SER A 45 7.69 -6.19 -14.04
N THR A 46 8.01 -7.02 -13.04
CA THR A 46 7.01 -7.82 -12.32
C THR A 46 5.99 -6.95 -11.60
N MET A 47 6.43 -5.88 -10.92
CA MET A 47 5.54 -4.94 -10.24
C MET A 47 4.60 -4.27 -11.24
N ILE A 48 5.12 -3.75 -12.35
CA ILE A 48 4.31 -3.10 -13.40
C ILE A 48 3.26 -4.07 -13.93
N LYS A 49 3.63 -5.32 -14.27
CA LYS A 49 2.69 -6.35 -14.74
C LYS A 49 1.63 -6.66 -13.68
N ALA A 50 2.02 -6.72 -12.42
CA ALA A 50 1.11 -7.02 -11.32
C ALA A 50 0.12 -5.86 -11.05
N THR A 51 0.54 -4.60 -11.23
CA THR A 51 -0.27 -3.40 -10.93
C THR A 51 -1.00 -2.81 -12.12
N ALA A 52 -0.58 -3.12 -13.36
CA ALA A 52 -1.24 -2.64 -14.56
C ALA A 52 -2.67 -3.20 -14.62
N ARG A 53 -3.66 -2.29 -14.73
CA ARG A 53 -5.09 -2.60 -14.85
C ARG A 53 -5.70 -1.73 -15.93
N LEU A 54 -6.71 -2.26 -16.62
CA LEU A 54 -7.49 -1.47 -17.57
C LEU A 54 -8.37 -0.48 -16.80
N ALA A 55 -8.71 0.65 -17.45
CA ALA A 55 -9.58 1.67 -16.86
C ALA A 55 -10.90 1.12 -16.25
N PRO A 56 -11.70 0.30 -16.96
CA PRO A 56 -12.93 -0.26 -16.38
C PRO A 56 -12.67 -1.20 -15.19
N ASP A 57 -11.58 -1.96 -15.21
CA ASP A 57 -11.22 -2.85 -14.09
C ASP A 57 -10.83 -2.05 -12.85
N ARG A 58 -10.05 -0.98 -13.05
CA ARG A 58 -9.63 -0.07 -11.98
C ARG A 58 -10.84 0.60 -11.33
N GLU A 59 -11.80 1.05 -12.12
CA GLU A 59 -13.03 1.65 -11.60
C GLU A 59 -13.83 0.65 -10.75
N ARG A 60 -14.02 -0.57 -11.26
CA ARG A 60 -14.69 -1.64 -10.52
C ARG A 60 -13.97 -1.97 -9.21
N GLU A 61 -12.65 -2.03 -9.23
CA GLU A 61 -11.84 -2.29 -8.03
C GLU A 61 -11.98 -1.18 -6.99
N ILE A 62 -11.91 0.09 -7.41
CA ILE A 62 -12.13 1.26 -6.54
C ILE A 62 -13.54 1.21 -5.93
N ASN A 63 -14.57 0.98 -6.75
CA ASN A 63 -15.96 0.92 -6.27
C ASN A 63 -16.16 -0.22 -5.25
N ASN A 64 -15.51 -1.36 -5.46
CA ASN A 64 -15.52 -2.47 -4.51
C ASN A 64 -14.78 -2.13 -3.21
N LEU A 65 -13.64 -1.45 -3.29
CA LEU A 65 -12.86 -1.03 -2.12
C LEU A 65 -13.65 -0.04 -1.26
N VAL A 66 -14.29 0.95 -1.88
CA VAL A 66 -15.15 1.93 -1.17
C VAL A 66 -16.30 1.24 -0.45
N LYS A 67 -17.00 0.31 -1.14
CA LYS A 67 -18.08 -0.47 -0.53
C LYS A 67 -17.60 -1.31 0.66
N ARG A 68 -16.39 -1.88 0.58
CA ARG A 68 -15.80 -2.68 1.67
C ARG A 68 -15.28 -1.85 2.83
N ALA A 69 -14.83 -0.63 2.55
CA ALA A 69 -14.29 0.27 3.57
C ALA A 69 -15.38 0.82 4.50
N ASP A 70 -16.64 0.82 4.07
CA ASP A 70 -17.82 1.20 4.87
C ASP A 70 -17.62 2.49 5.69
N PHE A 71 -17.07 3.52 5.03
CA PHE A 71 -16.73 4.80 5.67
C PHE A 71 -17.93 5.47 6.37
N ASN A 72 -19.15 5.18 5.95
CA ASN A 72 -20.37 5.72 6.55
C ASN A 72 -20.66 5.15 7.95
N ASN A 73 -20.11 3.97 8.26
CA ASN A 73 -20.29 3.28 9.53
C ASN A 73 -19.08 3.47 10.46
N ASP A 74 -17.96 3.98 9.95
CA ASP A 74 -16.82 4.33 10.79
C ASP A 74 -17.16 5.57 11.63
N ARG A 75 -17.14 5.39 12.96
CA ARG A 75 -17.43 6.43 13.96
C ARG A 75 -16.60 7.70 13.77
N THR A 76 -15.39 7.58 13.26
CA THR A 76 -14.47 8.71 13.04
C THR A 76 -14.90 9.56 11.86
N TYR A 77 -15.36 8.93 10.78
CA TYR A 77 -15.80 9.61 9.56
C TYR A 77 -17.27 10.06 9.63
N ARG A 78 -18.11 9.33 10.37
CA ARG A 78 -19.54 9.65 10.55
C ARG A 78 -19.80 10.96 11.29
N ASN A 79 -18.90 11.36 12.20
CA ASN A 79 -19.02 12.59 12.97
C ASN A 79 -18.32 13.79 12.31
N SER A 80 -17.63 13.54 11.20
CA SER A 80 -17.06 14.56 10.35
C SER A 80 -18.13 14.99 9.34
N VAL A 81 -18.33 16.30 9.13
CA VAL A 81 -19.33 16.87 8.20
C VAL A 81 -19.01 16.56 6.71
N TYR A 82 -18.01 15.70 6.45
CA TYR A 82 -17.55 15.33 5.12
C TYR A 82 -18.38 14.18 4.54
N ASN A 83 -19.34 14.51 3.68
CA ASN A 83 -20.03 13.51 2.87
C ASN A 83 -19.13 13.09 1.69
N PHE A 84 -18.56 11.89 1.73
CA PHE A 84 -17.84 11.33 0.59
C PHE A 84 -18.82 10.77 -0.45
N LYS A 85 -19.07 11.53 -1.52
CA LYS A 85 -19.85 11.06 -2.67
C LYS A 85 -18.92 10.69 -3.83
N PHE A 86 -18.82 9.40 -4.14
CA PHE A 86 -18.16 8.95 -5.37
C PHE A 86 -19.12 9.14 -6.54
N HIS A 87 -18.77 9.99 -7.50
CA HIS A 87 -19.51 10.12 -8.76
C HIS A 87 -18.97 9.14 -9.79
N ASP A 88 -19.86 8.35 -10.38
CA ASP A 88 -19.57 7.51 -11.55
C ASP A 88 -19.35 8.43 -12.76
N GLY A 89 -18.17 8.32 -13.38
CA GLY A 89 -17.75 9.10 -14.54
C GLY A 89 -18.28 8.58 -15.88
N SER A 90 -19.41 7.87 -15.90
CA SER A 90 -20.07 7.41 -17.13
C SER A 90 -20.67 8.57 -17.94
N LYS A 91 -19.82 9.40 -18.55
CA LYS A 91 -20.15 10.15 -19.78
C LYS A 91 -18.99 10.04 -20.77
N ARG A 92 -19.16 9.15 -21.74
CA ARG A 92 -18.38 9.10 -22.98
C ARG A 92 -18.66 10.37 -23.78
N SER A 93 -17.71 11.27 -23.87
CA SER A 93 -17.53 12.13 -25.03
C SER A 93 -16.04 12.34 -25.25
N SER A 94 -15.63 12.18 -26.51
CA SER A 94 -14.28 12.32 -27.07
C SER A 94 -13.38 13.33 -26.35
N THR A 95 -12.07 12.99 -26.31
CA THR A 95 -10.89 13.81 -25.94
C THR A 95 -10.44 13.78 -24.46
N SER A 96 -9.23 13.25 -24.25
CA SER A 96 -8.31 13.38 -23.09
C SER A 96 -8.71 12.77 -21.74
N ALA A 97 -7.84 11.86 -21.27
CA ALA A 97 -7.68 11.31 -19.91
C ALA A 97 -8.72 11.74 -18.85
N SER A 98 -9.81 10.99 -18.70
CA SER A 98 -10.75 11.12 -17.58
C SER A 98 -10.07 10.72 -16.27
N LYS A 99 -9.65 11.71 -15.48
CA LYS A 99 -9.29 11.53 -14.07
C LYS A 99 -10.57 11.24 -13.29
N THR A 100 -10.69 10.04 -12.72
CA THR A 100 -11.59 9.80 -11.59
C THR A 100 -11.08 10.64 -10.42
N ASN A 101 -11.70 11.81 -10.20
CA ASN A 101 -11.37 12.69 -9.09
C ASN A 101 -12.26 12.35 -7.90
N MET A 102 -11.64 12.10 -6.75
CA MET A 102 -12.32 12.16 -5.46
C MET A 102 -12.53 13.64 -5.14
N VAL A 103 -13.75 14.13 -5.27
CA VAL A 103 -14.09 15.51 -4.92
C VAL A 103 -14.47 15.54 -3.45
N VAL A 104 -13.73 16.33 -2.66
CA VAL A 104 -14.11 16.68 -1.28
C VAL A 104 -14.94 17.94 -1.39
N GLU A 105 -16.26 17.82 -1.22
CA GLU A 105 -17.14 18.98 -1.12
C GLU A 105 -17.06 19.56 0.30
N PHE A 106 -16.66 20.82 0.41
CA PHE A 106 -16.78 21.58 1.65
C PHE A 106 -18.14 22.30 1.65
N PRO A 107 -18.96 22.21 2.71
CA PRO A 107 -20.16 23.03 2.82
C PRO A 107 -19.79 24.51 2.91
N ALA A 108 -20.62 25.36 2.28
CA ALA A 108 -20.53 26.82 2.33
C ALA A 108 -20.82 27.37 3.74
#